data_AF-A0A0B7GSP4-F1
#
_entry.id   AF-A0A0B7GSP4-F1
#
_cell.length_a   1.000
_cell.length_b   1.000
_cell.length_c   1.000
_cell.angle_alpha   90.00
_cell.angle_beta   90.00
_cell.angle_gamma   90.00
#
_symmetry.space_group_name_H-M   'P 1'
#
loop_
_entity.id
_entity.type
_entity.pdbx_description
1 polymer ?
#
loop_
_entity_poly.entity_id
_entity_poly.type
_entity_poly.pdbx_seq_one_letter_code
_entity_poly.pdbx_strand_id
1 'polypeptide(L)'
;MSNPKDQRRCALATSGGVCEVCGRPLNEGQPQGAHRIGNTKANRAKYGDFVIDHRLNMGMTCSLKCNGLLDISKDTGEVVKLCKKIYEIELQKYEGQK
;
A
#
# COMPACT_ATOMS: atom_id res chain seq x y z
N MET A 1 3.06 2.01 15.97
CA MET A 1 3.30 2.76 14.72
C MET A 1 4.50 2.15 14.02
N SER A 2 4.30 1.47 12.89
CA SER A 2 5.39 0.97 12.05
C SER A 2 6.06 2.15 11.35
N ASN A 3 7.39 2.30 11.51
CA ASN A 3 8.15 3.36 10.85
C ASN A 3 7.95 3.25 9.32
N PRO A 4 7.89 4.36 8.55
CA PRO A 4 7.84 4.31 7.09
C PRO A 4 8.90 3.39 6.44
N LYS A 5 10.08 3.24 7.06
CA LYS A 5 11.11 2.28 6.65
C LYS A 5 10.64 0.82 6.78
N ASP A 6 9.89 0.50 7.83
CA ASP A 6 9.38 -0.85 8.07
C ASP A 6 8.27 -1.21 7.08
N GLN A 7 7.41 -0.25 6.73
CA GLN A 7 6.38 -0.45 5.71
C GLN A 7 6.98 -0.82 4.35
N ARG A 8 8.05 -0.12 3.93
CA ARG A 8 8.75 -0.41 2.67
C ARG A 8 9.48 -1.74 2.68
N ARG A 9 10.08 -2.11 3.81
CA ARG A 9 10.71 -3.43 4.00
C ARG A 9 9.69 -4.56 3.89
N CYS A 10 8.54 -4.41 4.55
CA CYS A 10 7.43 -5.36 4.45
C CYS A 10 6.95 -5.48 2.99
N ALA A 11 6.72 -4.36 2.31
CA ALA A 11 6.29 -4.37 0.91
C ALA A 11 7.30 -5.09 -0.01
N LEU A 12 8.60 -4.84 0.18
CA LEU A 12 9.66 -5.54 -0.54
C LEU A 12 9.63 -7.05 -0.28
N ALA A 13 9.58 -7.45 0.99
CA ALA A 13 9.53 -8.86 1.37
C ALA A 13 8.31 -9.59 0.78
N THR A 14 7.15 -8.93 0.72
CA THR A 14 5.93 -9.52 0.17
C THR A 14 5.83 -9.46 -1.35
N SER A 15 6.61 -8.61 -2.02
CA SER A 15 6.55 -8.44 -3.48
C SER A 15 7.12 -9.61 -4.27
N GLY A 16 7.89 -10.49 -3.65
CA GLY A 16 8.65 -11.53 -4.36
C GLY A 16 9.76 -10.98 -5.26
N GLY A 17 10.13 -9.71 -5.10
CA GLY A 17 11.16 -9.07 -5.92
C GLY A 17 10.67 -8.60 -7.30
N VAL A 18 9.35 -8.56 -7.54
CA VAL A 18 8.76 -8.11 -8.81
C VAL A 18 7.90 -6.86 -8.63
N CYS A 19 7.81 -6.07 -9.69
CA CYS A 19 6.93 -4.90 -9.77
C CYS A 19 5.47 -5.34 -9.79
N GLU A 20 4.66 -4.78 -8.90
CA GLU A 20 3.23 -5.13 -8.84
C GLU A 20 2.43 -4.67 -10.07
N VAL A 21 2.91 -3.64 -10.77
CA VAL A 21 2.21 -3.07 -11.92
C VAL A 21 2.58 -3.76 -13.23
N CYS A 22 3.87 -4.03 -13.46
CA CYS A 22 4.35 -4.54 -14.75
C CYS A 22 4.98 -5.93 -14.68
N GLY A 23 5.10 -6.53 -13.50
CA GLY A 23 5.67 -7.86 -13.29
C GLY A 23 7.18 -7.97 -13.46
N ARG A 24 7.88 -6.90 -13.88
CA ARG A 24 9.34 -6.94 -14.08
C ARG A 24 10.09 -7.09 -12.76
N PRO A 25 11.26 -7.77 -12.76
CA PRO A 25 12.15 -7.81 -11.61
C PRO A 25 12.53 -6.40 -11.11
N LEU A 26 12.52 -6.20 -9.79
CA LEU A 26 12.84 -4.91 -9.18
C LEU A 26 14.34 -4.54 -9.36
N ASN A 27 15.24 -5.52 -9.47
CA ASN A 27 16.66 -5.30 -9.71
C ASN A 27 16.99 -4.73 -11.12
N GLU A 28 16.02 -4.74 -12.04
CA GLU A 28 16.15 -4.16 -13.39
C GLU A 28 15.64 -2.69 -13.44
N GLY A 29 15.21 -2.12 -12.31
CA GLY A 29 14.65 -0.77 -12.23
C GLY A 29 15.21 0.08 -11.11
N GLN A 30 14.44 1.08 -10.70
CA GLN A 30 14.65 1.90 -9.51
C GLN A 30 13.50 1.60 -8.53
N PRO A 31 13.64 0.58 -7.67
CA PRO A 31 12.57 0.11 -6.80
C PRO A 31 12.03 1.22 -5.90
N GLN A 32 10.70 1.30 -5.81
CA GLN A 32 10.00 2.26 -4.97
C GLN A 32 8.91 1.56 -4.17
N GLY A 33 8.87 1.85 -2.88
CA GLY A 33 7.67 1.61 -2.08
C GLY A 33 6.67 2.73 -2.34
N ALA A 34 5.55 2.38 -2.97
CA ALA A 34 4.51 3.30 -3.40
C ALA A 34 3.24 3.08 -2.57
N HIS A 35 2.54 4.18 -2.23
CA HIS A 35 1.23 4.08 -1.61
C HIS A 35 0.15 4.00 -2.70
N ARG A 36 -0.82 3.09 -2.54
CA ARG A 36 -2.01 3.01 -3.40
C ARG A 36 -2.90 4.24 -3.19
N ILE A 37 -3.13 4.63 -1.95
CA ILE A 37 -3.72 5.91 -1.55
C ILE A 37 -2.57 6.82 -1.13
N GLY A 38 -2.33 7.88 -1.92
CA GLY A 38 -1.21 8.78 -1.74
C GLY A 38 -1.14 9.35 -0.32
N ASN A 39 0.06 9.33 0.26
CA ASN A 39 0.33 9.88 1.59
C ASN A 39 0.38 11.42 1.56
N THR A 40 -0.80 12.03 1.44
CA THR A 40 -0.98 13.48 1.44
C THR A 40 -1.73 13.92 2.69
N LYS A 41 -1.61 15.19 3.08
CA LYS A 41 -2.37 15.75 4.20
C LYS A 41 -3.88 15.59 4.01
N ALA A 42 -4.38 15.79 2.78
CA ALA A 42 -5.79 15.63 2.45
C ALA A 42 -6.27 14.18 2.63
N ASN A 43 -5.50 13.20 2.13
CA ASN A 43 -5.85 11.79 2.27
C ASN A 43 -5.73 11.30 3.72
N ARG A 44 -4.73 11.78 4.48
CA ARG A 44 -4.63 11.48 5.91
C ARG A 44 -5.82 12.04 6.69
N ALA A 45 -6.27 13.26 6.39
CA ALA A 45 -7.46 13.82 7.00
C ALA A 45 -8.73 13.02 6.66
N LYS A 46 -8.82 12.51 5.43
CA LYS A 46 -10.00 11.78 4.94
C LYS A 46 -10.08 10.32 5.43
N TYR A 47 -8.96 9.60 5.43
CA TYR A 47 -8.93 8.15 5.66
C TYR A 47 -8.22 7.74 6.96
N GLY A 48 -7.46 8.65 7.57
CA GLY A 48 -6.72 8.42 8.80
C GLY A 48 -5.43 7.61 8.61
N ASP A 49 -4.55 7.71 9.60
CA ASP A 49 -3.26 7.01 9.61
C ASP A 49 -3.42 5.49 9.58
N PHE A 50 -4.50 4.98 10.18
CA PHE A 50 -4.84 3.55 10.18
C PHE A 50 -4.89 2.94 8.78
N VAL A 51 -5.46 3.68 7.81
CA VAL A 51 -5.53 3.24 6.41
C VAL A 51 -4.25 3.60 5.66
N ILE A 52 -3.77 4.84 5.81
CA ILE A 52 -2.64 5.36 5.03
C ILE A 52 -1.35 4.58 5.31
N ASP A 53 -1.10 4.23 6.58
CA ASP A 53 0.12 3.53 7.00
C ASP A 53 -0.05 2.00 7.01
N HIS A 54 -1.18 1.49 6.53
CA HIS A 54 -1.44 0.05 6.47
C HIS A 54 -0.60 -0.64 5.39
N ARG A 55 -0.13 -1.87 5.68
CA ARG A 55 0.68 -2.66 4.73
C ARG A 55 0.02 -2.88 3.37
N LEU A 56 -1.30 -3.00 3.33
CA LEU A 56 -2.04 -3.16 2.06
C LEU A 56 -2.15 -1.87 1.26
N ASN A 57 -1.93 -0.72 1.89
CA ASN A 57 -1.81 0.53 1.17
C ASN A 57 -0.43 0.66 0.50
N MET A 58 0.52 -0.25 0.76
CA MET A 58 1.89 -0.20 0.23
C MET A 58 2.14 -1.28 -0.82
N GLY A 59 2.78 -0.93 -1.92
CA GLY A 59 3.21 -1.85 -2.98
C GLY A 59 4.60 -1.49 -3.50
N MET A 60 5.22 -2.43 -4.24
CA MET A 60 6.54 -2.22 -4.83
C MET A 60 6.43 -2.00 -6.33
N THR A 61 7.14 -0.98 -6.82
CA THR A 61 7.14 -0.60 -8.24
C THR A 61 8.58 -0.40 -8.75
N CYS A 62 8.82 -0.67 -10.03
CA CYS A 62 10.16 -0.59 -10.61
C CYS A 62 10.56 0.82 -11.08
N SER A 63 9.64 1.79 -11.07
CA SER A 63 9.87 3.15 -11.58
C SER A 63 8.79 4.13 -11.14
N LEU A 64 9.04 5.43 -11.29
CA LEU A 64 8.05 6.49 -11.03
C LEU A 64 6.79 6.33 -11.90
N LYS A 65 6.95 5.80 -13.13
CA LYS A 65 5.82 5.50 -14.01
C LYS A 65 4.90 4.44 -13.41
N CYS A 66 5.46 3.33 -12.91
CA CYS A 66 4.67 2.28 -12.26
C CYS A 66 4.11 2.76 -10.92
N ASN A 67 4.85 3.58 -10.17
CA ASN A 67 4.34 4.22 -8.96
C ASN A 67 3.04 5.01 -9.25
N GLY A 68 3.06 5.87 -10.28
CA GLY A 68 1.88 6.64 -10.68
C GLY A 68 0.70 5.78 -11.17
N LEU A 69 0.96 4.58 -11.72
CA LEU A 69 -0.09 3.64 -12.11
C LEU A 69 -0.67 2.86 -10.92
N LEU A 70 0.09 2.72 -9.82
CA LEU A 70 -0.37 2.08 -8.60
C LEU A 70 -1.26 3.04 -7.76
N ASP A 71 -1.18 4.35 -8.01
CA ASP A 71 -1.97 5.36 -7.32
C ASP A 71 -3.46 5.30 -7.73
N ILE A 72 -4.29 4.83 -6.80
CA ILE A 72 -5.74 4.74 -6.95
C ILE A 72 -6.47 5.92 -6.31
N SER A 73 -5.76 6.95 -5.79
CA SER A 73 -6.37 8.02 -5.00
C SER A 73 -7.52 8.76 -5.69
N LYS A 74 -7.56 8.73 -7.03
CA LYS A 74 -8.61 9.36 -7.85
C LYS A 74 -9.76 8.42 -8.21
N ASP A 75 -9.62 7.12 -7.97
CA ASP A 75 -10.68 6.13 -8.16
C ASP A 75 -11.37 5.85 -6.82
N THR A 76 -12.55 6.45 -6.64
CA THR A 76 -13.30 6.30 -5.38
C THR A 76 -13.73 4.84 -5.14
N GLY A 77 -14.03 4.09 -6.20
CA GLY A 77 -14.46 2.70 -6.08
C GLY A 77 -13.32 1.81 -5.57
N GLU A 78 -12.14 1.93 -6.16
CA GLU A 78 -10.95 1.18 -5.73
C GLU A 78 -10.48 1.58 -4.33
N VAL A 79 -10.55 2.87 -3.99
CA VAL A 79 -10.24 3.34 -2.63
C VAL A 79 -11.17 2.69 -1.59
N VAL A 80 -12.49 2.68 -1.85
CA VAL A 80 -13.46 2.07 -0.94
C VAL A 80 -13.21 0.56 -0.80
N LYS A 81 -12.91 -0.14 -1.89
CA LYS A 81 -12.55 -1.57 -1.84
C LYS A 81 -11.30 -1.81 -0.98
N LEU A 82 -10.27 -0.98 -1.13
CA LEU A 82 -9.06 -1.10 -0.33
C LEU A 82 -9.34 -0.86 1.16
N CYS A 83 -10.07 0.21 1.49
CA CYS A 83 -10.46 0.50 2.88
C CYS A 83 -11.24 -0.66 3.50
N LYS A 84 -12.25 -1.19 2.79
CA LYS A 84 -13.04 -2.35 3.23
C LYS A 84 -12.13 -3.53 3.57
N LYS A 85 -11.23 -3.90 2.64
CA LYS A 85 -10.29 -5.01 2.83
C LYS A 85 -9.36 -4.81 4.03
N ILE A 86 -8.90 -3.57 4.27
CA ILE A 86 -8.09 -3.24 5.43
C ILE A 86 -8.87 -3.48 6.72
N TYR A 87 -10.08 -2.94 6.83
CA TYR A 87 -10.91 -3.13 8.02
C TYR A 87 -11.29 -4.60 8.27
N GLU A 88 -11.60 -5.37 7.23
CA GLU A 88 -11.90 -6.80 7.35
C GLU A 88 -10.72 -7.59 7.94
N ILE A 89 -9.49 -7.35 7.46
CA ILE A 89 -8.29 -8.03 7.97
C ILE A 89 -7.96 -7.60 9.40
N GLU A 90 -8.16 -6.33 9.72
CA GLU A 90 -7.90 -5.82 11.06
C GLU A 90 -8.94 -6.33 12.07
N LEU A 91 -10.20 -6.47 11.65
CA LEU A 91 -11.28 -7.05 12.47
C LEU A 91 -10.98 -8.49 12.91
N GLN A 92 -10.42 -9.30 12.03
CA GLN A 92 -10.05 -10.71 12.32
C GLN A 92 -9.14 -10.85 13.54
N LYS A 93 -8.35 -9.83 13.89
CA LYS A 93 -7.47 -9.85 15.08
C LYS A 93 -8.23 -9.89 16.40
N TYR A 94 -9.48 -9.43 16.40
CA TYR A 94 -10.33 -9.31 17.58
C TYR A 94 -11.36 -10.45 17.68
N GLU A 95 -11.70 -11.09 16.56
CA GLU A 95 -12.70 -12.17 16.52
C GLU A 95 -12.20 -13.47 17.17
N GLY A 96 -10.88 -13.68 17.26
CA GLY A 96 -10.25 -14.84 17.90
C GLY A 96 -9.80 -14.64 19.36
N GLN A 97 -10.15 -13.53 20.00
CA GLN A 97 -9.74 -13.21 21.38
C GLN A 97 -10.79 -13.55 22.46
N LYS A 98 -11.73 -14.45 22.15
CA LYS A 98 -12.70 -14.97 23.13
C LYS A 98 -12.20 -16.24 23.80
#